data_AF-A0A2K3K682-F1
#
_entry.id   AF-A0A2K3K682-F1
#
_cell.length_a   1.000
_cell.length_b   1.000
_cell.length_c   1.000
_cell.angle_alpha   90.00
_cell.angle_beta   90.00
_cell.angle_gamma   90.00
#
_symmetry.space_group_name_H-M   'P 1'
#
loop_
_entity.id
_entity.type
_entity.pdbx_description
1 polymer ?
#
loop_
_entity_poly.entity_id
_entity_poly.type
_entity_poly.pdbx_seq_one_letter_code
_entity_poly.pdbx_strand_id
1 'polypeptide(L)' 'VIAVSNGLKAWETLKMKATDIDLILTEMELPAISGLALLSKIMEHEICKNIPVINKKMRDSKS' A
#
# COMPACT_ATOMS: atom_id res chain seq x y z
N VAL A 1 -5.47 8.41 10.71
CA VAL A 1 -5.48 7.11 10.01
C VAL A 1 -6.30 7.26 8.74
N ILE A 2 -5.73 6.94 7.57
CA ILE A 2 -6.43 6.98 6.28
C ILE A 2 -6.67 5.53 5.84
N ALA A 3 -7.93 5.16 5.66
CA ALA A 3 -8.32 3.84 5.15
C ALA A 3 -8.92 3.99 3.76
N VAL A 4 -8.47 3.14 2.84
CA VAL A 4 -8.92 3.12 1.44
C VAL A 4 -9.26 1.69 1.05
N SER A 5 -10.24 1.53 0.17
CA SER A 5 -10.80 0.21 -0.17
C SER A 5 -10.10 -0.51 -1.31
N ASN A 6 -9.13 0.11 -1.99
CA ASN A 6 -8.39 -0.50 -3.08
C ASN A 6 -7.02 0.17 -3.29
N GLY A 7 -6.12 -0.51 -4.01
CA GLY A 7 -4.77 -0.02 -4.20
C GLY A 7 -4.66 1.22 -5.11
N LEU A 8 -5.63 1.48 -6.00
CA LEU A 8 -5.62 2.71 -6.82
C LEU A 8 -5.86 3.97 -5.98
N LYS A 9 -6.88 3.94 -5.11
CA LYS A 9 -7.14 5.03 -4.15
C LYS A 9 -5.98 5.20 -3.16
N ALA A 10 -5.34 4.09 -2.77
CA ALA A 10 -4.11 4.14 -1.98
C ALA A 10 -3.02 4.92 -2.72
N TRP A 11 -2.79 4.59 -3.99
CA TRP A 11 -1.79 5.27 -4.80
C TRP A 11 -2.08 6.76 -5.01
N GLU A 12 -3.33 7.13 -5.28
CA GLU A 12 -3.75 8.53 -5.38
C GLU A 12 -3.52 9.31 -4.09
N THR A 13 -3.85 8.70 -2.95
CA THR A 13 -3.63 9.29 -1.63
C THR A 13 -2.14 9.51 -1.36
N LEU A 14 -1.31 8.52 -1.67
CA LEU A 14 0.14 8.59 -1.47
C LEU A 14 0.75 9.73 -2.29
N LYS A 15 0.35 9.91 -3.55
CA LYS A 15 0.85 11.03 -4.37
C LYS A 15 0.52 12.41 -3.79
N MET A 16 -0.63 12.55 -3.12
CA MET A 16 -1.06 13.83 -2.54
C MET A 16 -0.49 14.11 -1.15
N LYS A 17 -0.21 13.05 -0.37
CA LYS A 17 0.06 13.15 1.07
C LYS A 17 1.31 12.37 1.51
N ALA A 18 2.23 12.06 0.59
CA ALA A 18 3.40 11.23 0.89
C ALA A 18 4.20 11.73 2.09
N THR A 19 4.32 13.05 2.25
CA THR A 19 5.06 13.68 3.36
C THR A 19 4.39 13.54 4.72
N ASP A 20 3.10 13.20 4.75
CA ASP A 20 2.29 13.08 5.97
C ASP A 20 2.03 11.61 6.36
N ILE A 21 2.67 10.66 5.66
CA ILE A 21 2.45 9.22 5.82
C ILE A 21 3.74 8.55 6.24
N ASP A 22 3.76 8.06 7.49
CA ASP A 22 4.93 7.39 8.06
C ASP A 22 4.91 5.86 7.91
N LEU A 23 3.77 5.28 7.52
CA LEU A 23 3.58 3.83 7.44
C LEU A 23 2.47 3.45 6.47
N ILE A 24 2.73 2.43 5.65
CA ILE A 24 1.72 1.81 4.77
C ILE A 24 1.47 0.39 5.23
N LEU A 25 0.21 0.09 5.55
CA LEU A 25 -0.26 -1.27 5.81
C LEU A 25 -1.11 -1.74 4.62
N THR A 26 -0.69 -2.81 3.96
CA THR A 26 -1.36 -3.36 2.77
C THR A 26 -1.54 -4.86 2.91
N GLU A 27 -2.45 -5.42 2.12
CA GLU A 27 -2.60 -6.87 1.94
C GLU A 27 -2.02 -7.28 0.57
N MET A 28 -1.71 -8.56 0.40
CA MET A 28 -1.13 -9.09 -0.84
C MET A 28 -2.15 -9.06 -1.99
N GLU A 29 -3.38 -9.42 -1.68
CA GLU A 29 -4.52 -9.32 -2.59
C GLU A 29 -5.31 -8.06 -2.25
N LEU A 30 -5.36 -7.15 -3.21
CA LEU A 30 -6.14 -5.92 -3.11
C LEU A 30 -7.05 -5.84 -4.35
N PRO A 31 -8.26 -5.27 -4.21
CA PRO A 31 -9.08 -4.96 -5.36
C PRO A 31 -8.38 -3.96 -6.30
N ALA A 32 -8.69 -4.05 -7.59
CA ALA A 32 -8.19 -3.19 -8.68
C ALA A 32 -6.69 -3.30 -9.03
N ILE A 33 -5.79 -3.18 -8.05
CA ILE A 33 -4.36 -3.48 -8.22
C ILE A 33 -3.91 -4.37 -7.07
N SER A 34 -3.03 -5.33 -7.34
CA SER A 34 -2.47 -6.18 -6.28
C SER A 34 -1.57 -5.39 -5.34
N GLY A 35 -1.37 -5.88 -4.10
CA GLY A 35 -0.44 -5.27 -3.15
C GLY A 35 1.00 -5.21 -3.67
N LEU A 36 1.41 -6.18 -4.51
CA LEU A 36 2.71 -6.16 -5.18
C LEU A 36 2.80 -5.04 -6.21
N ALA A 37 1.79 -4.85 -7.05
CA ALA A 37 1.78 -3.76 -8.04
C ALA A 37 1.77 -2.38 -7.36
N LEU A 38 1.07 -2.25 -6.23
CA LEU A 38 1.12 -1.05 -5.41
C LEU A 38 2.53 -0.82 -4.84
N LEU A 39 3.17 -1.86 -4.31
CA LEU A 39 4.53 -1.78 -3.78
C LEU A 39 5.53 -1.33 -4.85
N SER A 40 5.46 -1.90 -6.06
CA SER A 40 6.32 -1.47 -7.18
C SER A 40 6.17 0.04 -7.45
N LYS A 41 4.94 0.55 -7.51
CA LYS A 41 4.67 1.98 -7.69
C LYS A 41 5.24 2.85 -6.55
N ILE A 42 5.16 2.38 -5.32
CA ILE A 42 5.72 3.07 -4.14
C ILE A 42 7.24 3.16 -4.26
N MET A 43 7.90 2.05 -4.62
CA MET A 43 9.36 1.97 -4.73
C MET A 43 9.91 2.81 -5.88
N GLU A 44 9.16 2.95 -6.97
CA GLU A 44 9.52 3.80 -8.12
C GLU A 44 9.35 5.31 -7.84
N HIS A 45 8.70 5.70 -6.74
CA HIS A 45 8.41 7.09 -6.43
C HIS A 45 9.38 7.68 -5.41
N GLU A 46 10.05 8.75 -5.80
CA GLU A 46 11.16 9.37 -5.05
C GLU A 46 10.86 9.68 -3.58
N ILE A 47 9.63 10.10 -3.27
CA ILE A 47 9.23 10.43 -1.89
C ILE A 47 8.70 9.20 -1.16
N CYS A 48 7.91 8.36 -1.85
CA CYS A 48 7.18 7.27 -1.20
C CYS A 48 8.08 6.05 -0.92
N LYS A 49 9.19 5.89 -1.66
CA LYS A 49 10.14 4.79 -1.48
C LYS A 49 10.75 4.69 -0.08
N ASN A 50 10.71 5.78 0.69
CA ASN A 50 11.23 5.85 2.06
C ASN A 50 10.19 5.45 3.12
N ILE A 51 8.92 5.30 2.74
CA ILE A 51 7.85 4.97 3.67
C ILE A 51 7.87 3.46 3.91
N PRO A 52 7.97 2.98 5.16
CA PRO A 52 7.93 1.56 5.45
C PRO A 52 6.58 0.95 5.02
N VAL A 53 6.65 -0.21 4.36
CA VAL A 53 5.48 -0.96 3.91
C VAL A 53 5.41 -2.29 4.65
N ILE A 54 4.32 -2.52 5.38
CA ILE A 54 4.01 -3.80 6.01
C ILE A 54 2.94 -4.49 5.17
N ASN A 55 3.30 -5.63 4.58
CA ASN A 55 2.34 -6.49 3.91
C ASN A 55 1.78 -7.52 4.89
N LYS A 56 0.49 -7.40 5.19
CA LYS A 56 -0.23 -8.38 6.00
C LYS A 56 -0.53 -9.59 5.13
N LYS A 57 0.22 -10.67 5.34
CA LYS A 57 -0.22 -12.00 4.89
C LYS A 57 -1.40 -12.42 5.77
N MET A 58 -2.57 -12.58 5.17
CA MET A 58 -3.64 -13.31 5.82
C MET A 58 -3.15 -14.75 5.98
N ARG A 59 -3.01 -15.21 7.23
CA ARG A 59 -2.69 -16.61 7.53
C ARG A 59 -3.85 -17.42 6.95
N ASP A 60 -3.58 -18.31 5.99
CA ASP A 60 -4.51 -19.37 5.63
C ASP A 60 -4.83 -20.13 6.91
N SER A 61 -5.97 -19.83 7.53
CA SER A 61 -6.56 -20.72 8.52
C SER A 61 -7.12 -21.88 7.71
N LYS A 62 -6.26 -22.85 7.39
CA LYS A 62 -6.70 -24.12 6.84
C LYS A 62 -7.60 -24.77 7.88
N SER A 63 -8.90 -24.82 7.58
CA SER A 63 -9.81 -25.82 8.13
C SER A 63 -9.32 -27.23 7.81
#